data_AF-A0A6H0CG56-F1
#
_entry.id   AF-A0A6H0CG56-F1
#
_cell.length_a   1.000
_cell.length_b   1.000
_cell.length_c   1.000
_cell.angle_alpha   90.00
_cell.angle_beta   90.00
_cell.angle_gamma   90.00
#
_symmetry.space_group_name_H-M   'P 1'
#
loop_
_entity.id
_entity.type
_entity.pdbx_description
1 polymer ?
#
loop_
_entity_poly.entity_id
_entity_poly.type
_entity_poly.pdbx_seq_one_letter_code
_entity_poly.pdbx_strand_id
1 'polypeptide(L)'
;MVRVERLLADCLDDVRAEPLGTVPLTAEDPGYAAARRTFLTAGLEALRAHAPEAGWIQLNLAVTPPPYGRLATAARELLGTGQARDFFFMHKPPGLRVRFLAADPSRAPELRADLLRRLTPERTGEAGTPPVTGVYEPETYLFGGPRSMPWVHELFTADSRAWLDVHTAVAGDPAPVGWRVSLALLRAVFDGLGIVGWEHRGVWQVVREETGRRLPGGLGEPDLRRAAAGIRAYWEQGPEDRLQALPKAWRDVLGEHLAAVGRAAERWHGHYFASGEATVGPRRAAAHHVIFHWNRGALSTARQCLLTEALAADGREEAD
;
A
#
# COMPACT_ATOMS: atom_id res chain seq x y z
N MET A 1 12.80 -17.94 7.47
CA MET A 1 12.34 -19.34 7.36
C MET A 1 12.05 -19.85 8.76
N VAL A 2 10.86 -20.39 9.01
CA VAL A 2 10.53 -21.03 10.29
C VAL A 2 11.17 -22.41 10.32
N ARG A 3 11.80 -22.76 11.45
CA ARG A 3 12.32 -24.12 11.67
C ARG A 3 11.15 -25.08 11.84
N VAL A 4 11.24 -26.28 11.27
CA VAL A 4 10.14 -27.27 11.33
C VAL A 4 9.77 -27.61 12.78
N GLU A 5 10.75 -27.62 13.67
CA GLU A 5 10.57 -27.87 15.11
C GLU A 5 9.70 -26.80 15.77
N ARG A 6 9.85 -25.53 15.36
CA ARG A 6 9.02 -24.43 15.86
C ARG A 6 7.61 -24.51 15.31
N LEU A 7 7.44 -24.81 14.03
CA LEU A 7 6.14 -25.05 13.42
C LEU A 7 5.37 -26.17 14.13
N LEU A 8 6.04 -27.30 14.44
CA LEU A 8 5.41 -28.40 15.16
C LEU A 8 5.02 -28.01 16.58
N ALA A 9 5.80 -27.15 17.25
CA ALA A 9 5.43 -26.61 18.56
C ALA A 9 4.17 -25.74 18.46
N ASP A 10 4.10 -24.85 17.48
CA ASP A 10 2.93 -24.00 17.23
C ASP A 10 1.68 -24.87 16.94
N CYS A 11 1.80 -25.90 16.10
CA CYS A 11 0.70 -26.84 15.84
C CYS A 11 0.25 -27.60 17.10
N LEU A 12 1.16 -27.95 18.01
CA LEU A 12 0.80 -28.60 19.28
C LEU A 12 0.04 -27.64 20.21
N ASP A 13 0.40 -26.36 20.21
CA ASP A 13 -0.31 -25.35 20.98
C ASP A 13 -1.70 -25.07 20.41
N ASP A 14 -1.86 -25.03 19.09
CA ASP A 14 -3.18 -24.92 18.43
C ASP A 14 -4.08 -26.12 18.77
N VAL A 15 -3.56 -27.35 18.71
CA VAL A 15 -4.32 -28.58 19.06
C VAL A 15 -4.74 -28.60 20.53
N ARG A 16 -3.99 -27.94 21.42
CA ARG A 16 -4.37 -27.79 22.83
C ARG A 16 -5.48 -26.78 23.02
N ALA A 17 -5.53 -25.75 22.18
CA ALA A 17 -6.56 -24.72 22.20
C ALA A 17 -7.86 -25.15 21.51
N GLU A 18 -7.77 -25.95 20.44
CA GLU A 18 -8.89 -26.38 19.60
C GLU A 18 -8.82 -27.89 19.26
N PRO A 19 -9.80 -28.72 19.68
CA PRO A 19 -9.75 -30.16 19.45
C PRO A 19 -9.91 -30.52 17.97
N LEU A 20 -8.86 -31.08 17.35
CA LEU A 20 -8.88 -31.51 15.95
C LEU A 20 -9.46 -32.94 15.72
N GLY A 21 -9.97 -33.57 16.77
CA GLY A 21 -10.57 -34.91 16.71
C GLY A 21 -9.55 -36.07 16.67
N THR A 22 -10.02 -37.26 16.29
CA THR A 22 -9.21 -38.50 16.23
C THR A 22 -9.25 -39.12 14.84
N VAL A 23 -8.15 -39.74 14.44
CA VAL A 23 -8.07 -40.56 13.21
C VAL A 23 -8.23 -42.04 13.55
N PRO A 24 -8.76 -42.89 12.64
CA PRO A 24 -8.93 -44.32 12.86
C PRO A 24 -7.61 -45.10 12.65
N LEU A 25 -6.53 -44.64 13.29
CA LEU A 25 -5.18 -45.20 13.22
C LEU A 25 -4.53 -45.16 14.61
N THR A 26 -3.91 -46.27 15.00
CA THR A 26 -3.13 -46.38 16.23
C THR A 26 -1.63 -46.28 15.93
N ALA A 27 -0.81 -46.05 16.96
CA ALA A 27 0.65 -46.02 16.80
C ALA A 27 1.25 -47.40 16.46
N GLU A 28 0.51 -48.47 16.74
CA GLU A 28 0.91 -49.88 16.54
C GLU A 28 0.55 -50.38 15.12
N ASP A 29 -0.29 -49.65 14.40
CA ASP A 29 -0.69 -50.03 13.04
C ASP A 29 0.52 -50.05 12.09
N PRO A 30 0.73 -51.13 11.31
CA PRO A 30 1.84 -51.21 10.35
C PRO A 30 1.88 -50.04 9.34
N GLY A 31 0.73 -49.44 9.03
CA GLY A 31 0.60 -48.28 8.14
C GLY A 31 0.89 -46.93 8.79
N TYR A 32 0.99 -46.85 10.13
CA TYR A 32 1.10 -45.59 10.88
C TYR A 32 2.33 -44.78 10.47
N ALA A 33 3.49 -45.42 10.35
CA ALA A 33 4.73 -44.75 9.98
C ALA A 33 4.70 -44.19 8.54
N ALA A 34 3.95 -44.80 7.63
CA ALA A 34 3.75 -44.30 6.27
C ALA A 34 2.76 -43.13 6.28
N ALA A 35 1.61 -43.30 6.93
CA ALA A 35 0.58 -42.27 7.06
C ALA A 35 1.12 -40.98 7.72
N ARG A 36 1.90 -41.11 8.81
CA ARG A 36 2.56 -39.97 9.48
C ARG A 36 3.53 -39.24 8.55
N ARG A 37 4.30 -39.98 7.74
CA ARG A 37 5.22 -39.36 6.76
C ARG A 37 4.44 -38.62 5.69
N THR A 38 3.37 -39.19 5.15
CA THR A 38 2.52 -38.51 4.16
C THR A 38 1.88 -37.26 4.74
N PHE A 39 1.36 -37.31 5.96
CA PHE A 39 0.81 -36.14 6.65
C PHE A 39 1.83 -35.00 6.78
N LEU A 40 3.05 -35.31 7.26
CA LEU A 40 4.11 -34.32 7.39
C LEU A 40 4.56 -33.78 6.02
N THR A 41 4.73 -34.65 5.02
CA THR A 41 5.13 -34.25 3.66
C THR A 41 4.08 -33.32 3.05
N ALA A 42 2.81 -33.70 3.08
CA ALA A 42 1.72 -32.89 2.53
C ALA A 42 1.57 -31.55 3.27
N GLY A 43 1.70 -31.54 4.60
CA GLY A 43 1.68 -30.30 5.38
C GLY A 43 2.86 -29.38 5.06
N LEU A 44 4.07 -29.93 4.96
CA LEU A 44 5.26 -29.16 4.58
C LEU A 44 5.21 -28.69 3.12
N GLU A 45 4.67 -29.51 2.21
CA GLU A 45 4.43 -29.12 0.82
C GLU A 45 3.41 -27.99 0.73
N ALA A 46 2.29 -28.06 1.47
CA ALA A 46 1.32 -26.99 1.54
C ALA A 46 1.94 -25.68 2.07
N LEU A 47 2.79 -25.76 3.10
CA LEU A 47 3.50 -24.60 3.64
C LEU A 47 4.58 -24.05 2.69
N ARG A 48 5.22 -24.90 1.89
CA ARG A 48 6.18 -24.48 0.85
C ARG A 48 5.47 -23.90 -0.37
N ALA A 49 4.30 -24.43 -0.71
CA ALA A 49 3.42 -23.95 -1.76
C ALA A 49 2.65 -22.69 -1.33
N HIS A 50 2.59 -22.40 -0.03
CA HIS A 50 2.09 -21.15 0.50
C HIS A 50 3.06 -20.01 0.14
N ALA A 51 2.94 -19.52 -1.09
CA ALA A 51 3.54 -18.27 -1.48
C ALA A 51 2.76 -17.15 -0.78
N PRO A 52 3.42 -16.17 -0.15
CA PRO A 52 2.79 -14.91 0.26
C PRO A 52 2.12 -14.17 -0.91
N GLU A 53 2.46 -14.56 -2.15
CA GLU A 53 1.89 -14.09 -3.40
C GLU A 53 0.61 -14.84 -3.81
N ALA A 54 0.27 -15.94 -3.13
CA ALA A 54 -0.92 -16.72 -3.42
C ALA A 54 -2.16 -15.83 -3.26
N GLY A 55 -2.96 -15.76 -4.31
CA GLY A 55 -4.17 -14.95 -4.35
C GLY A 55 -4.01 -13.55 -4.93
N TRP A 56 -2.79 -13.06 -5.16
CA TRP A 56 -2.59 -11.78 -5.84
C TRP A 56 -2.85 -11.88 -7.34
N ILE A 57 -3.64 -10.95 -7.85
CA ILE A 57 -3.99 -10.80 -9.26
C ILE A 57 -3.48 -9.44 -9.72
N GLN A 58 -2.57 -9.43 -10.68
CA GLN A 58 -2.14 -8.18 -11.33
C GLN A 58 -2.70 -8.09 -12.75
N LEU A 59 -3.37 -6.97 -13.03
CA LEU A 59 -3.79 -6.55 -14.37
C LEU A 59 -3.08 -5.27 -14.77
N ASN A 60 -2.48 -5.26 -15.95
CA ASN A 60 -1.88 -4.09 -16.57
C ASN A 60 -2.90 -3.49 -17.54
N LEU A 61 -3.36 -2.27 -17.25
CA LEU A 61 -4.34 -1.55 -18.06
C LEU A 61 -3.60 -0.51 -18.91
N ALA A 62 -3.62 -0.69 -20.23
CA ALA A 62 -3.10 0.28 -21.20
C ALA A 62 -4.26 0.97 -21.91
N VAL A 63 -5.00 1.79 -21.15
CA VAL A 63 -6.20 2.51 -21.60
C VAL A 63 -6.02 4.00 -21.33
N THR A 64 -6.36 4.83 -22.32
CA THR A 64 -6.26 6.29 -22.22
C THR A 64 -7.62 6.94 -22.53
N PRO A 65 -8.17 7.76 -21.61
CA PRO A 65 -7.68 8.02 -20.25
C PRO A 65 -7.78 6.77 -19.35
N PRO A 66 -7.04 6.71 -18.21
CA PRO A 66 -7.15 5.58 -17.29
C PRO A 66 -8.59 5.39 -16.78
N PRO A 67 -9.08 4.14 -16.63
CA PRO A 67 -10.49 3.87 -16.33
C PRO A 67 -10.78 3.97 -14.82
N TYR A 68 -10.49 5.12 -14.20
CA TYR A 68 -10.59 5.28 -12.75
C TYR A 68 -11.99 5.00 -12.20
N GLY A 69 -13.05 5.41 -12.92
CA GLY A 69 -14.43 5.18 -12.50
C GLY A 69 -14.76 3.68 -12.38
N ARG A 70 -14.40 2.90 -13.43
CA ARG A 70 -14.59 1.44 -13.43
C ARG A 70 -13.75 0.76 -12.35
N LEU A 71 -12.52 1.23 -12.16
CA LEU A 71 -11.61 0.73 -11.12
C LEU A 71 -12.12 1.04 -9.70
N ALA A 72 -12.63 2.26 -9.46
CA ALA A 72 -13.21 2.67 -8.18
C ALA A 72 -14.45 1.85 -7.83
N THR A 73 -15.34 1.62 -8.80
CA THR A 73 -16.50 0.74 -8.62
C THR A 73 -16.08 -0.70 -8.32
N ALA A 74 -15.15 -1.27 -9.09
CA ALA A 74 -14.66 -2.61 -8.85
C ALA A 74 -14.00 -2.74 -7.47
N ALA A 75 -13.15 -1.78 -7.08
CA ALA A 75 -12.51 -1.78 -5.76
C ALA A 75 -13.53 -1.72 -4.62
N ARG A 76 -14.51 -0.81 -4.70
CA ARG A 76 -15.56 -0.67 -3.68
C ARG A 76 -16.38 -1.95 -3.52
N GLU A 77 -16.83 -2.53 -4.63
CA GLU A 77 -17.66 -3.75 -4.60
C GLU A 77 -16.87 -4.95 -4.10
N LEU A 78 -15.69 -5.23 -4.67
CA LEU A 78 -14.93 -6.45 -4.36
C LEU A 78 -14.38 -6.45 -2.93
N LEU A 79 -13.99 -5.29 -2.41
CA LEU A 79 -13.61 -5.15 -1.00
C LEU A 79 -14.85 -5.23 -0.10
N GLY A 80 -15.96 -4.60 -0.49
CA GLY A 80 -17.20 -4.55 0.30
C GLY A 80 -17.91 -5.91 0.43
N THR A 81 -17.83 -6.75 -0.60
CA THR A 81 -18.37 -8.13 -0.58
C THR A 81 -17.42 -9.14 0.04
N GLY A 82 -16.19 -8.74 0.37
CA GLY A 82 -15.16 -9.64 0.88
C GLY A 82 -14.61 -10.61 -0.18
N GLN A 83 -14.82 -10.36 -1.47
CA GLN A 83 -14.19 -11.15 -2.54
C GLN A 83 -12.68 -10.85 -2.66
N ALA A 84 -12.30 -9.60 -2.38
CA ALA A 84 -10.92 -9.17 -2.27
C ALA A 84 -10.65 -8.66 -0.84
N ARG A 85 -9.46 -8.95 -0.33
CA ARG A 85 -8.97 -8.46 0.96
C ARG A 85 -8.24 -7.14 0.82
N ASP A 86 -7.35 -7.05 -0.17
CA ASP A 86 -6.52 -5.89 -0.42
C ASP A 86 -6.57 -5.49 -1.89
N PHE A 87 -6.31 -4.21 -2.14
CA PHE A 87 -6.35 -3.61 -3.45
C PHE A 87 -5.35 -2.48 -3.55
N PHE A 88 -4.59 -2.39 -4.64
CA PHE A 88 -3.93 -1.13 -4.96
C PHE A 88 -3.65 -0.99 -6.44
N PHE A 89 -3.42 0.24 -6.87
CA PHE A 89 -2.95 0.51 -8.22
C PHE A 89 -1.73 1.44 -8.20
N MET A 90 -1.08 1.58 -9.35
CA MET A 90 -0.03 2.57 -9.60
C MET A 90 -0.03 2.97 -11.07
N HIS A 91 0.30 4.22 -11.35
CA HIS A 91 0.69 4.63 -12.69
C HIS A 91 2.06 4.07 -13.03
N LYS A 92 2.12 3.24 -14.07
CA LYS A 92 3.37 2.82 -14.68
C LYS A 92 3.20 2.74 -16.19
N PRO A 93 3.96 3.52 -16.99
CA PRO A 93 3.82 3.53 -18.44
C PRO A 93 3.81 2.11 -19.03
N PRO A 94 2.88 1.83 -19.97
CA PRO A 94 1.98 2.77 -20.67
C PRO A 94 0.63 3.05 -19.96
N GLY A 95 0.39 2.65 -18.72
CA GLY A 95 -0.90 2.90 -18.05
C GLY A 95 -0.92 2.60 -16.56
N LEU A 96 -1.85 1.74 -16.11
CA LEU A 96 -1.98 1.35 -14.71
C LEU A 96 -1.53 -0.08 -14.47
N ARG A 97 -0.86 -0.30 -13.33
CA ARG A 97 -0.77 -1.62 -12.69
C ARG A 97 -1.83 -1.70 -11.63
N VAL A 98 -2.76 -2.63 -11.77
CA VAL A 98 -3.89 -2.86 -10.86
C VAL A 98 -3.68 -4.20 -10.18
N ARG A 99 -3.79 -4.23 -8.85
CA ARG A 99 -3.53 -5.42 -8.03
C ARG A 99 -4.66 -5.62 -7.04
N PHE A 100 -5.16 -6.85 -6.96
CA PHE A 100 -6.13 -7.30 -5.98
C PHE A 100 -5.62 -8.57 -5.30
N LEU A 101 -5.83 -8.67 -4.00
CA LEU A 101 -5.62 -9.91 -3.26
C LEU A 101 -6.97 -10.57 -3.04
N ALA A 102 -7.17 -11.78 -3.57
CA ALA A 102 -8.34 -12.59 -3.24
C ALA A 102 -8.42 -12.85 -1.74
N ALA A 103 -9.62 -12.76 -1.17
CA ALA A 103 -9.82 -13.09 0.25
C ALA A 103 -9.55 -14.58 0.54
N ASP A 104 -9.88 -15.44 -0.43
CA ASP A 104 -9.46 -16.84 -0.47
C ASP A 104 -8.57 -17.06 -1.71
N PRO A 105 -7.29 -17.45 -1.55
CA PRO A 105 -6.40 -17.75 -2.66
C PRO A 105 -6.95 -18.78 -3.66
N SER A 106 -7.79 -19.72 -3.23
CA SER A 106 -8.42 -20.72 -4.11
C SER A 106 -9.36 -20.10 -5.14
N ARG A 107 -9.94 -18.94 -4.81
CA ARG A 107 -10.88 -18.18 -5.64
C ARG A 107 -10.20 -17.12 -6.52
N ALA A 108 -8.87 -17.03 -6.49
CA ALA A 108 -8.13 -16.07 -7.31
C ALA A 108 -8.40 -16.19 -8.82
N PRO A 109 -8.58 -17.40 -9.40
CA PRO A 109 -8.98 -17.52 -10.81
C PRO A 109 -10.35 -16.90 -11.12
N GLU A 110 -11.33 -17.06 -10.22
CA GLU A 110 -12.68 -16.47 -10.37
C GLU A 110 -12.61 -14.95 -10.29
N LEU A 111 -11.90 -14.42 -9.28
CA LEU A 111 -11.70 -12.99 -9.10
C LEU A 111 -10.97 -12.37 -10.31
N ARG A 112 -9.96 -13.07 -10.86
CA ARG A 112 -9.25 -12.64 -12.08
C ARG A 112 -10.20 -12.55 -13.27
N ALA A 113 -11.04 -13.57 -13.49
CA ALA A 113 -12.03 -13.57 -14.56
C ALA A 113 -13.04 -12.42 -14.42
N ASP A 114 -13.50 -12.15 -13.19
CA ASP A 114 -14.39 -11.03 -12.90
C ASP A 114 -13.75 -9.67 -13.16
N LEU A 115 -12.51 -9.47 -12.70
CA LEU A 115 -11.74 -8.25 -12.95
C LEU A 115 -11.47 -8.01 -14.44
N LEU A 116 -11.12 -9.07 -15.19
CA LEU A 116 -10.95 -8.98 -16.64
C LEU A 116 -12.25 -8.51 -17.32
N ARG A 117 -13.40 -9.06 -16.92
CA ARG A 117 -14.70 -8.66 -17.46
C ARG A 117 -15.02 -7.19 -17.16
N ARG A 118 -14.78 -6.74 -15.91
CA ARG A 118 -15.06 -5.37 -15.46
C ARG A 118 -14.15 -4.31 -16.08
N LEU A 119 -12.88 -4.66 -16.31
CA LEU A 119 -11.83 -3.70 -16.71
C LEU A 119 -11.47 -3.78 -18.21
N THR A 120 -12.05 -4.71 -18.96
CA THR A 120 -11.91 -4.73 -20.43
C THR A 120 -12.66 -3.54 -21.03
N PRO A 121 -12.05 -2.73 -21.91
CA PRO A 121 -12.73 -1.61 -22.57
C PRO A 121 -13.96 -2.06 -23.39
N GLU A 122 -15.12 -1.46 -23.15
CA GLU A 122 -16.39 -1.76 -23.83
C GLU A 122 -16.50 -1.02 -25.18
N ARG A 123 -15.53 -1.19 -26.11
CA ARG A 123 -15.54 -0.76 -27.53
C ARG A 123 -16.19 0.58 -27.99
N THR A 124 -16.56 1.53 -27.13
CA THR A 124 -16.99 2.88 -27.51
C THR A 124 -16.32 3.93 -26.64
N GLY A 125 -15.48 4.77 -27.26
CA GLY A 125 -14.89 5.97 -26.65
C GLY A 125 -13.53 5.79 -25.96
N GLU A 126 -13.18 4.58 -25.51
CA GLU A 126 -11.87 4.31 -24.91
C GLU A 126 -10.90 3.72 -25.95
N ALA A 127 -9.78 4.40 -26.20
CA ALA A 127 -8.66 3.82 -26.94
C ALA A 127 -7.79 3.01 -25.97
N GLY A 128 -7.70 1.70 -26.18
CA GLY A 128 -6.88 0.84 -25.33
C GLY A 128 -6.87 -0.62 -25.77
N THR A 129 -5.89 -1.37 -25.26
CA THR A 129 -5.82 -2.82 -25.43
C THR A 129 -6.51 -3.54 -24.26
N PRO A 130 -6.93 -4.80 -24.44
CA PRO A 130 -7.43 -5.61 -23.34
C PRO A 130 -6.41 -5.69 -22.19
N PRO A 131 -6.87 -5.79 -20.93
CA PRO A 131 -5.98 -5.94 -19.77
C PRO A 131 -5.03 -7.12 -19.92
N VAL A 132 -3.74 -6.89 -19.66
CA VAL A 132 -2.72 -7.96 -19.69
C VAL A 132 -2.44 -8.42 -18.28
N THR A 133 -2.46 -9.73 -18.05
CA THR A 133 -2.20 -10.27 -16.71
C THR A 133 -0.71 -10.35 -16.45
N GLY A 134 -0.28 -10.03 -15.23
CA GLY A 134 1.10 -10.17 -14.80
C GLY A 134 1.22 -10.86 -13.45
N VAL A 135 2.46 -11.13 -13.06
CA VAL A 135 2.80 -11.59 -11.70
C VAL A 135 3.12 -10.36 -10.85
N TYR A 136 2.63 -10.37 -9.61
CA TYR A 136 2.99 -9.36 -8.62
C TYR A 136 4.01 -9.94 -7.65
N GLU A 137 5.24 -9.44 -7.73
CA GLU A 137 6.28 -9.69 -6.75
C GLU A 137 6.32 -8.50 -5.77
N PRO A 138 6.03 -8.70 -4.47
CA PRO A 138 6.06 -7.63 -3.49
C PRO A 138 7.50 -7.19 -3.22
N GLU A 139 7.72 -5.88 -3.19
CA GLU A 139 9.00 -5.24 -2.86
C GLU A 139 9.31 -5.32 -1.35
N THR A 140 9.23 -6.52 -0.79
CA THR A 140 9.35 -6.83 0.65
C THR A 140 10.59 -6.23 1.30
N TYR A 141 11.71 -6.19 0.58
CA TYR A 141 12.98 -5.63 1.06
C TYR A 141 12.90 -4.13 1.39
N LEU A 142 12.01 -3.37 0.74
CA LEU A 142 11.82 -1.94 1.03
C LEU A 142 11.01 -1.72 2.32
N PHE A 143 10.17 -2.68 2.68
CA PHE A 143 9.16 -2.52 3.72
C PHE A 143 9.38 -3.39 4.94
N GLY A 144 10.50 -4.12 5.04
CA GLY A 144 10.83 -4.89 6.24
C GLY A 144 10.50 -6.38 6.17
N GLY A 145 10.41 -6.91 4.97
CA GLY A 145 10.19 -8.32 4.71
C GLY A 145 8.71 -8.74 4.72
N PRO A 146 8.44 -10.04 4.50
CA PRO A 146 7.09 -10.56 4.37
C PRO A 146 6.17 -10.30 5.58
N ARG A 147 6.72 -10.24 6.81
CA ARG A 147 5.94 -9.97 8.04
C ARG A 147 5.29 -8.58 8.06
N SER A 148 5.91 -7.62 7.38
CA SER A 148 5.45 -6.24 7.31
C SER A 148 4.37 -6.05 6.23
N MET A 149 4.45 -6.85 5.16
CA MET A 149 3.67 -6.63 3.94
C MET A 149 2.14 -6.60 4.12
N PRO A 150 1.50 -7.44 4.97
CA PRO A 150 0.05 -7.35 5.16
C PRO A 150 -0.41 -5.95 5.58
N TRP A 151 0.36 -5.28 6.44
CA TRP A 151 0.05 -3.93 6.91
C TRP A 151 0.37 -2.86 5.87
N VAL A 152 1.42 -3.08 5.07
CA VAL A 152 1.75 -2.23 3.91
C VAL A 152 0.65 -2.30 2.86
N HIS A 153 0.13 -3.50 2.58
CA HIS A 153 -0.95 -3.72 1.61
C HIS A 153 -2.26 -3.10 2.09
N GLU A 154 -2.55 -3.21 3.38
CA GLU A 154 -3.69 -2.52 3.98
C GLU A 154 -3.59 -0.99 3.83
N LEU A 155 -2.42 -0.41 4.12
CA LEU A 155 -2.16 1.02 3.91
C LEU A 155 -2.25 1.40 2.42
N PHE A 156 -1.71 0.58 1.53
CA PHE A 156 -1.83 0.78 0.09
C PHE A 156 -3.27 0.74 -0.39
N THR A 157 -4.12 -0.06 0.24
CA THR A 157 -5.57 -0.12 -0.02
C THR A 157 -6.26 1.17 0.36
N ALA A 158 -6.03 1.67 1.58
CA ALA A 158 -6.59 2.94 2.03
C ALA A 158 -6.12 4.11 1.14
N ASP A 159 -4.82 4.17 0.84
CA ASP A 159 -4.21 5.21 0.00
C ASP A 159 -4.72 5.17 -1.45
N SER A 160 -4.90 3.98 -2.02
CA SER A 160 -5.44 3.82 -3.38
C SER A 160 -6.89 4.27 -3.48
N ARG A 161 -7.71 4.02 -2.45
CA ARG A 161 -9.11 4.49 -2.42
C ARG A 161 -9.19 6.01 -2.39
N ALA A 162 -8.35 6.65 -1.57
CA ALA A 162 -8.28 8.11 -1.52
C ALA A 162 -7.95 8.73 -2.89
N TRP A 163 -6.95 8.18 -3.58
CA TRP A 163 -6.58 8.66 -4.91
C TRP A 163 -7.62 8.36 -5.98
N LEU A 164 -8.33 7.24 -5.93
CA LEU A 164 -9.43 6.98 -6.87
C LEU A 164 -10.56 7.99 -6.72
N ASP A 165 -10.94 8.33 -5.49
CA ASP A 165 -11.98 9.32 -5.23
C ASP A 165 -11.56 10.70 -5.75
N VAL A 166 -10.29 11.07 -5.59
CA VAL A 166 -9.71 12.30 -6.15
C VAL A 166 -9.71 12.28 -7.68
N HIS A 167 -9.22 11.20 -8.31
CA HIS A 167 -9.17 11.07 -9.78
C HIS A 167 -10.55 11.03 -10.43
N THR A 168 -11.56 10.54 -9.72
CA THR A 168 -12.95 10.47 -10.19
C THR A 168 -13.77 11.69 -9.84
N ALA A 169 -13.18 12.68 -9.13
CA ALA A 169 -13.86 13.86 -8.64
C ALA A 169 -15.17 13.53 -7.90
N VAL A 170 -15.15 12.52 -7.02
CA VAL A 170 -16.36 11.93 -6.41
C VAL A 170 -17.23 12.96 -5.67
N ALA A 171 -16.63 14.05 -5.19
CA ALA A 171 -17.34 15.14 -4.50
C ALA A 171 -18.21 16.01 -5.44
N GLY A 172 -18.16 15.80 -6.75
CA GLY A 172 -18.89 16.60 -7.76
C GLY A 172 -18.23 17.95 -8.09
N ASP A 173 -17.35 18.44 -7.23
CA ASP A 173 -16.52 19.63 -7.45
C ASP A 173 -15.15 19.29 -8.04
N PRO A 174 -14.46 20.24 -8.71
CA PRO A 174 -13.09 20.04 -9.16
C PRO A 174 -12.18 19.51 -8.04
N ALA A 175 -11.37 18.49 -8.38
CA ALA A 175 -10.46 17.87 -7.43
C ALA A 175 -9.47 18.89 -6.82
N PRO A 176 -9.10 18.76 -5.54
CA PRO A 176 -8.12 19.65 -4.93
C PRO A 176 -6.76 19.45 -5.61
N VAL A 177 -5.88 20.45 -5.47
CA VAL A 177 -4.54 20.35 -6.03
C VAL A 177 -3.80 19.16 -5.40
N GLY A 178 -3.35 18.22 -6.23
CA GLY A 178 -2.86 16.91 -5.79
C GLY A 178 -1.72 16.94 -4.75
N TRP A 179 -0.84 17.95 -4.76
CA TRP A 179 0.21 18.04 -3.75
C TRP A 179 -0.34 18.34 -2.34
N ARG A 180 -1.45 19.08 -2.21
CA ARG A 180 -2.10 19.33 -0.92
C ARG A 180 -2.78 18.08 -0.38
N VAL A 181 -3.46 17.34 -1.26
CA VAL A 181 -4.01 16.01 -0.94
C VAL A 181 -2.90 15.08 -0.46
N SER A 182 -1.80 15.02 -1.23
CA SER A 182 -0.66 14.17 -0.93
C SER A 182 -0.07 14.46 0.44
N LEU A 183 0.22 15.72 0.75
CA LEU A 183 0.80 16.10 2.03
C LEU A 183 -0.19 15.94 3.20
N ALA A 184 -1.50 16.01 2.97
CA ALA A 184 -2.48 15.68 4.01
C ALA A 184 -2.47 14.18 4.33
N LEU A 185 -2.58 13.32 3.32
CA LEU A 185 -2.55 11.87 3.48
C LEU A 185 -1.23 11.39 4.10
N LEU A 186 -0.09 11.87 3.59
CA LEU A 186 1.23 11.51 4.11
C LEU A 186 1.43 11.93 5.56
N ARG A 187 0.83 13.06 5.98
CA ARG A 187 0.92 13.45 7.39
C ARG A 187 0.14 12.51 8.29
N ALA A 188 -1.09 12.14 7.92
CA ALA A 188 -1.86 11.14 8.65
C ALA A 188 -1.12 9.78 8.72
N VAL A 189 -0.43 9.39 7.65
CA VAL A 189 0.43 8.20 7.65
C VAL A 189 1.62 8.36 8.60
N PHE A 190 2.30 9.50 8.60
CA PHE A 190 3.45 9.74 9.48
C PHE A 190 3.03 9.75 10.94
N ASP A 191 1.95 10.43 11.27
CA ASP A 191 1.39 10.48 12.62
C ASP A 191 1.02 9.05 13.09
N GLY A 192 0.33 8.26 12.24
CA GLY A 192 -0.01 6.87 12.56
C GLY A 192 1.20 5.92 12.66
N LEU A 193 2.30 6.23 11.97
CA LEU A 193 3.58 5.53 12.12
C LEU A 193 4.41 6.00 13.32
N GLY A 194 3.90 6.95 14.11
CA GLY A 194 4.61 7.54 15.25
C GLY A 194 5.77 8.45 14.86
N ILE A 195 5.81 8.95 13.62
CA ILE A 195 6.85 9.87 13.12
C ILE A 195 6.40 11.30 13.42
N VAL A 196 6.89 11.87 14.53
CA VAL A 196 6.39 13.12 15.09
C VAL A 196 7.40 14.26 15.07
N GLY A 197 6.91 15.49 15.17
CA GLY A 197 7.77 16.68 15.23
C GLY A 197 8.74 16.76 14.05
N TRP A 198 10.03 16.86 14.33
CA TRP A 198 11.09 17.01 13.32
C TRP A 198 11.54 15.68 12.68
N GLU A 199 11.03 14.53 13.12
CA GLU A 199 11.46 13.21 12.62
C GLU A 199 11.13 12.98 11.14
N HIS A 200 10.08 13.64 10.65
CA HIS A 200 9.68 13.61 9.24
C HIS A 200 10.81 14.03 8.30
N ARG A 201 11.74 14.90 8.75
CA ARG A 201 12.92 15.31 7.96
C ARG A 201 13.77 14.12 7.55
N GLY A 202 13.87 13.09 8.40
CA GLY A 202 14.55 11.84 8.07
C GLY A 202 13.84 11.04 6.98
N VAL A 203 12.51 11.14 6.87
CA VAL A 203 11.75 10.52 5.77
C VAL A 203 12.11 11.20 4.45
N TRP A 204 12.06 12.53 4.42
CA TRP A 204 12.36 13.31 3.21
C TRP A 204 13.82 13.19 2.79
N GLN A 205 14.75 13.05 3.74
CA GLN A 205 16.15 12.74 3.46
C GLN A 205 16.30 11.39 2.76
N VAL A 206 15.63 10.34 3.25
CA VAL A 206 15.63 9.02 2.58
C VAL A 206 14.99 9.09 1.19
N VAL A 207 13.88 9.82 1.03
CA VAL A 207 13.27 10.06 -0.28
C VAL A 207 14.30 10.70 -1.22
N ARG A 208 15.01 11.73 -0.76
CA ARG A 208 16.02 12.45 -1.55
C ARG A 208 17.19 11.55 -1.96
N GLU A 209 17.74 10.80 -1.02
CA GLU A 209 19.00 10.06 -1.16
C GLU A 209 18.81 8.70 -1.83
N GLU A 210 17.76 7.95 -1.48
CA GLU A 210 17.59 6.56 -1.94
C GLU A 210 16.73 6.45 -3.19
N THR A 211 15.88 7.43 -3.49
CA THR A 211 14.92 7.35 -4.61
C THR A 211 15.26 8.29 -5.78
N GLY A 212 16.23 9.20 -5.56
CA GLY A 212 16.67 10.17 -6.56
C GLY A 212 15.69 11.31 -6.80
N ARG A 213 14.66 11.48 -5.96
CA ARG A 213 13.71 12.62 -6.03
C ARG A 213 14.35 13.90 -5.47
N ARG A 214 15.35 14.39 -6.19
CA ARG A 214 16.12 15.60 -5.86
C ARG A 214 16.03 16.64 -6.97
N LEU A 215 16.18 17.92 -6.63
CA LEU A 215 16.36 18.97 -7.64
C LEU A 215 17.86 19.20 -7.87
N PRO A 216 18.38 19.00 -9.09
CA PRO A 216 19.72 19.45 -9.43
C PRO A 216 19.83 20.97 -9.21
N GLY A 217 20.79 21.41 -8.39
CA GLY A 217 20.93 22.83 -8.02
C GLY A 217 20.11 23.28 -6.81
N GLY A 218 19.33 22.37 -6.19
CA GLY A 218 18.56 22.66 -4.97
C GLY A 218 17.51 23.77 -5.17
N LEU A 219 17.28 24.57 -4.14
CA LEU A 219 16.33 25.69 -4.12
C LEU A 219 17.02 27.03 -4.46
N GLY A 220 18.00 27.03 -5.36
CA GLY A 220 18.80 28.22 -5.71
C GLY A 220 18.02 29.34 -6.41
N GLU A 221 16.90 29.01 -7.07
CA GLU A 221 16.07 29.99 -7.78
C GLU A 221 15.03 30.66 -6.86
N PRO A 222 14.78 31.98 -6.97
CA PRO A 222 13.81 32.69 -6.13
C PRO A 222 12.39 32.10 -6.17
N ASP A 223 11.92 31.69 -7.35
CA ASP A 223 10.59 31.10 -7.50
C ASP A 223 10.49 29.70 -6.85
N LEU A 224 11.58 28.92 -6.88
CA LEU A 224 11.63 27.63 -6.19
C LEU A 224 11.63 27.80 -4.67
N ARG A 225 12.35 28.80 -4.13
CA ARG A 225 12.28 29.14 -2.71
C ARG A 225 10.88 29.55 -2.27
N ARG A 226 10.22 30.42 -3.05
CA ARG A 226 8.84 30.85 -2.76
C ARG A 226 7.88 29.66 -2.75
N ALA A 227 8.02 28.74 -3.71
CA ALA A 227 7.21 27.53 -3.77
C ALA A 227 7.50 26.59 -2.58
N ALA A 228 8.77 26.40 -2.22
CA ALA A 228 9.18 25.59 -1.08
C ALA A 228 8.66 26.16 0.25
N ALA A 229 8.72 27.49 0.44
CA ALA A 229 8.15 28.15 1.62
C ALA A 229 6.64 27.90 1.74
N GLY A 230 5.88 27.95 0.63
CA GLY A 230 4.46 27.63 0.64
C GLY A 230 4.16 26.15 0.93
N ILE A 231 5.02 25.24 0.50
CA ILE A 231 4.94 23.81 0.82
C ILE A 231 5.19 23.57 2.31
N ARG A 232 6.25 24.18 2.88
CA ARG A 232 6.58 24.10 4.31
C ARG A 232 5.47 24.67 5.17
N ALA A 233 4.98 25.86 4.85
CA ALA A 233 3.88 26.49 5.57
C ALA A 233 2.61 25.61 5.58
N TYR A 234 2.29 24.93 4.48
CA TYR A 234 1.18 23.97 4.46
C TYR A 234 1.48 22.70 5.27
N TRP A 235 2.72 22.21 5.25
CA TRP A 235 3.14 21.03 6.00
C TRP A 235 3.17 21.24 7.53
N GLU A 236 3.41 22.46 7.97
CA GLU A 236 3.45 22.87 9.38
C GLU A 236 2.05 23.09 9.99
N GLN A 237 1.01 23.24 9.15
CA GLN A 237 -0.37 23.35 9.61
C GLN A 237 -0.81 22.14 10.42
N GLY A 238 -1.63 22.39 11.45
CA GLY A 238 -2.33 21.34 12.19
C GLY A 238 -3.28 20.52 11.28
N PRO A 239 -3.68 19.32 11.72
CA PRO A 239 -4.55 18.43 10.93
C PRO A 239 -5.85 19.11 10.47
N GLU A 240 -6.51 19.83 11.37
CA GLU A 240 -7.77 20.54 11.10
C GLU A 240 -7.57 21.66 10.09
N ASP A 241 -6.56 22.52 10.29
CA ASP A 241 -6.27 23.65 9.39
C ASP A 241 -5.97 23.19 7.97
N ARG A 242 -5.22 22.09 7.86
CA ARG A 242 -4.89 21.47 6.57
C ARG A 242 -6.13 20.96 5.86
N LEU A 243 -7.06 20.34 6.60
CA LEU A 243 -8.35 19.90 6.06
C LEU A 243 -9.22 21.11 5.65
N GLN A 244 -9.26 22.17 6.45
CA GLN A 244 -10.01 23.39 6.14
C GLN A 244 -9.46 24.14 4.92
N ALA A 245 -8.17 24.02 4.65
CA ALA A 245 -7.50 24.57 3.47
C ALA A 245 -7.87 23.84 2.15
N LEU A 246 -8.58 22.72 2.23
CA LEU A 246 -9.17 22.02 1.09
C LEU A 246 -10.56 22.59 0.74
N PRO A 247 -11.00 22.47 -0.53
CA PRO A 247 -12.34 22.89 -0.93
C PRO A 247 -13.41 22.20 -0.06
N LYS A 248 -14.50 22.93 0.27
CA LYS A 248 -15.51 22.48 1.22
C LYS A 248 -16.09 21.10 0.89
N ALA A 249 -16.44 20.84 -0.38
CA ALA A 249 -17.00 19.57 -0.82
C ALA A 249 -16.05 18.37 -0.62
N TRP A 250 -14.74 18.64 -0.50
CA TRP A 250 -13.72 17.62 -0.32
C TRP A 250 -13.36 17.33 1.13
N ARG A 251 -13.84 18.13 2.08
CA ARG A 251 -13.45 18.00 3.49
C ARG A 251 -13.94 16.70 4.11
N ASP A 252 -15.21 16.35 3.89
CA ASP A 252 -15.76 15.11 4.44
C ASP A 252 -15.15 13.90 3.75
N VAL A 253 -15.07 13.93 2.41
CA VAL A 253 -14.45 12.88 1.59
C VAL A 253 -13.01 12.61 2.03
N LEU A 254 -12.16 13.64 2.09
CA LEU A 254 -10.77 13.46 2.49
C LEU A 254 -10.62 13.22 3.99
N GLY A 255 -11.52 13.72 4.84
CA GLY A 255 -11.54 13.43 6.27
C GLY A 255 -11.66 11.93 6.55
N GLU A 256 -12.56 11.24 5.86
CA GLU A 256 -12.70 9.78 5.95
C GLU A 256 -11.43 9.04 5.51
N HIS A 257 -10.82 9.48 4.40
CA HIS A 257 -9.58 8.90 3.88
C HIS A 257 -8.38 9.14 4.80
N LEU A 258 -8.24 10.35 5.38
CA LEU A 258 -7.20 10.67 6.36
C LEU A 258 -7.29 9.76 7.57
N ALA A 259 -8.50 9.55 8.09
CA ALA A 259 -8.72 8.63 9.20
C ALA A 259 -8.44 7.17 8.81
N ALA A 260 -8.76 6.76 7.59
CA ALA A 260 -8.50 5.40 7.10
C ALA A 260 -7.01 5.10 6.94
N VAL A 261 -6.23 6.01 6.31
CA VAL A 261 -4.78 5.83 6.16
C VAL A 261 -4.07 5.93 7.51
N GLY A 262 -4.52 6.81 8.42
CA GLY A 262 -3.99 6.91 9.78
C GLY A 262 -4.16 5.59 10.54
N ARG A 263 -5.38 5.03 10.57
CA ARG A 263 -5.64 3.73 11.21
C ARG A 263 -4.83 2.58 10.62
N ALA A 264 -4.62 2.56 9.30
CA ALA A 264 -3.80 1.54 8.65
C ALA A 264 -2.32 1.68 9.05
N ALA A 265 -1.82 2.91 9.10
CA ALA A 265 -0.48 3.21 9.59
C ALA A 265 -0.29 2.85 11.08
N GLU A 266 -1.27 3.13 11.93
CA GLU A 266 -1.26 2.75 13.35
C GLU A 266 -1.20 1.22 13.54
N ARG A 267 -1.96 0.46 12.75
CA ARG A 267 -1.87 -1.01 12.76
C ARG A 267 -0.50 -1.49 12.32
N TRP A 268 0.06 -0.90 11.27
CA TRP A 268 1.41 -1.22 10.83
C TRP A 268 2.44 -0.93 11.93
N HIS A 269 2.31 0.22 12.60
CA HIS A 269 3.13 0.56 13.75
C HIS A 269 3.00 -0.46 14.89
N GLY A 270 1.78 -0.73 15.36
CA GLY A 270 1.53 -1.62 16.49
C GLY A 270 1.96 -3.07 16.24
N HIS A 271 1.71 -3.61 15.04
CA HIS A 271 1.95 -5.02 14.76
C HIS A 271 3.34 -5.34 14.18
N TYR A 272 4.02 -4.35 13.59
CA TYR A 272 5.36 -4.55 13.03
C TYR A 272 6.42 -3.73 13.74
N PHE A 273 6.33 -2.40 13.77
CA PHE A 273 7.39 -1.55 14.34
C PHE A 273 7.51 -1.69 15.87
N ALA A 274 6.40 -1.86 16.58
CA ALA A 274 6.37 -2.08 18.02
C ALA A 274 6.60 -3.56 18.44
N SER A 275 6.74 -4.48 17.49
CA SER A 275 6.90 -5.92 17.78
C SER A 275 8.28 -6.31 18.32
N GLY A 276 9.28 -5.43 18.19
CA GLY A 276 10.69 -5.75 18.46
C GLY A 276 11.38 -6.58 17.38
N GLU A 277 10.66 -7.00 16.33
CA GLU A 277 11.18 -7.81 15.22
C GLU A 277 11.36 -7.01 13.91
N ALA A 278 11.23 -5.68 13.98
CA ALA A 278 11.34 -4.83 12.81
C ALA A 278 12.77 -4.82 12.25
N THR A 279 12.90 -5.11 10.96
CA THR A 279 14.17 -5.13 10.22
C THR A 279 14.48 -3.84 9.48
N VAL A 280 13.52 -2.90 9.45
CA VAL A 280 13.65 -1.55 8.90
C VAL A 280 12.93 -0.58 9.83
N GLY A 281 13.43 0.65 9.94
CA GLY A 281 12.79 1.69 10.74
C GLY A 281 11.58 2.35 10.03
N PRO A 282 10.61 2.90 10.79
CA PRO A 282 9.39 3.49 10.23
C PRO A 282 9.67 4.64 9.26
N ARG A 283 10.70 5.46 9.52
CA ARG A 283 11.08 6.57 8.63
C ARG A 283 11.50 6.13 7.22
N ARG A 284 12.30 5.06 7.12
CA ARG A 284 12.74 4.52 5.83
C ARG A 284 11.59 3.83 5.09
N ALA A 285 10.78 3.05 5.80
CA ALA A 285 9.60 2.42 5.22
C ALA A 285 8.57 3.45 4.71
N ALA A 286 8.34 4.52 5.47
CA ALA A 286 7.50 5.65 5.07
C ALA A 286 8.03 6.35 3.82
N ALA A 287 9.35 6.53 3.70
CA ALA A 287 9.97 7.16 2.53
C ALA A 287 9.72 6.36 1.25
N HIS A 288 9.75 5.02 1.32
CA HIS A 288 9.37 4.20 0.18
C HIS A 288 7.86 4.29 -0.09
N HIS A 289 7.01 4.30 0.95
CA HIS A 289 5.57 4.52 0.78
C HIS A 289 5.26 5.84 0.04
N VAL A 290 5.96 6.93 0.33
CA VAL A 290 5.83 8.23 -0.36
C VAL A 290 5.92 8.09 -1.88
N ILE A 291 6.84 7.25 -2.39
CA ILE A 291 7.01 7.03 -3.83
C ILE A 291 5.82 6.29 -4.44
N PHE A 292 5.34 5.25 -3.76
CA PHE A 292 4.15 4.50 -4.20
C PHE A 292 2.90 5.41 -4.17
N HIS A 293 2.78 6.23 -3.13
CA HIS A 293 1.72 7.22 -2.97
C HIS A 293 1.74 8.28 -4.09
N TRP A 294 2.90 8.85 -4.42
CA TRP A 294 3.03 9.80 -5.53
C TRP A 294 2.76 9.18 -6.90
N ASN A 295 3.13 7.91 -7.09
CA ASN A 295 2.82 7.18 -8.31
C ASN A 295 1.31 6.98 -8.46
N ARG A 296 0.56 6.70 -7.38
CA ARG A 296 -0.92 6.63 -7.39
C ARG A 296 -1.58 7.96 -7.70
N GLY A 297 -1.04 9.04 -7.15
CA GLY A 297 -1.52 10.39 -7.40
C GLY A 297 -1.15 10.97 -8.77
N ALA A 298 -0.37 10.23 -9.58
CA ALA A 298 0.19 10.70 -10.85
C ALA A 298 0.96 12.04 -10.72
N LEU A 299 1.62 12.27 -9.59
CA LEU A 299 2.40 13.50 -9.38
C LEU A 299 3.61 13.50 -10.32
N SER A 300 3.82 14.61 -11.03
CA SER A 300 4.97 14.74 -11.94
C SER A 300 6.30 14.64 -11.18
N THR A 301 7.34 14.11 -11.83
CA THR A 301 8.68 14.01 -11.25
C THR A 301 9.17 15.35 -10.71
N ALA A 302 8.94 16.45 -11.45
CA ALA A 302 9.30 17.80 -11.01
C ALA A 302 8.60 18.18 -9.69
N ARG A 303 7.31 17.83 -9.52
CA ARG A 303 6.58 18.06 -8.27
C ARG A 303 7.14 17.22 -7.13
N GLN A 304 7.43 15.94 -7.38
CA GLN A 304 8.02 15.03 -6.39
C GLN A 304 9.38 15.56 -5.89
N CYS A 305 10.25 16.01 -6.81
CA CYS A 305 11.55 16.59 -6.44
C CYS A 305 11.39 17.90 -5.65
N LEU A 306 10.47 18.79 -6.05
CA LEU A 306 10.23 20.04 -5.31
C LEU A 306 9.68 19.80 -3.90
N LEU A 307 8.71 18.89 -3.74
CA LEU A 307 8.18 18.50 -2.42
C LEU A 307 9.30 17.94 -1.53
N THR A 308 10.15 17.09 -2.10
CA THR A 308 11.27 16.49 -1.38
C THR A 308 12.26 17.54 -0.90
N GLU A 309 12.73 18.43 -1.78
CA GLU A 309 13.71 19.45 -1.40
C GLU A 309 13.12 20.46 -0.41
N ALA A 310 11.85 20.86 -0.58
CA ALA A 310 11.18 21.77 0.34
C ALA A 310 11.13 21.24 1.77
N LEU A 311 10.90 19.93 1.95
CA LEU A 311 10.69 19.29 3.26
C LEU A 311 11.96 18.62 3.82
N ALA A 312 12.96 18.33 2.99
CA ALA A 312 14.27 17.86 3.44
C ALA A 312 15.17 19.00 3.94
N ALA A 313 15.00 20.21 3.40
CA ALA A 313 15.76 21.42 3.78
C ALA A 313 15.18 22.16 4.99
N ASP A 314 14.04 21.71 5.52
CA ASP A 314 13.41 22.31 6.68
C ASP A 314 14.39 22.35 7.88
N GLY A 315 14.70 23.56 8.36
CA GLY A 315 15.68 23.83 9.42
C GLY A 315 17.15 23.98 9.01
N ARG A 316 17.50 24.01 7.71
CA ARG A 316 18.88 24.30 7.24
C ARG A 316 19.09 25.70 6.67
N GLU A 317 18.03 26.49 6.50
CA GLU A 317 18.10 27.83 5.87
C GLU A 317 18.47 28.97 6.84
N GLU A 318 18.73 28.70 8.14
CA GLU A 318 19.15 29.73 9.12
C GLU A 318 20.68 29.79 9.36
N ALA A 319 21.47 29.03 8.62
CA ALA A 319 22.94 29.04 8.74
C ALA A 319 23.58 29.32 7.38
N ASP A 320 23.46 30.55 6.89
CA ASP A 320 24.43 31.25 6.05
C ASP A 320 24.11 32.76 5.98
#